data_AF-A0A840KCQ9-F1
#
_entry.id   AF-A0A840KCQ9-F1
#
_cell.length_a   1.000
_cell.length_b   1.000
_cell.length_c   1.000
_cell.angle_alpha   90.00
_cell.angle_beta   90.00
_cell.angle_gamma   90.00
#
_symmetry.space_group_name_H-M   'P 1'
#
loop_
_entity.id
_entity.type
_entity.pdbx_description
1 polymer ?
#
loop_
_entity_poly.entity_id
_entity_poly.type
_entity_poly.pdbx_seq_one_letter_code
_entity_poly.pdbx_strand_id
1 'polypeptide(L)'
;MKITIPKPCHENWENMILDESGRFCPICSKTVRDFTNVSDEEMINSLDPEKNLCGRFTDNQMGRNLKFPVLSKIALGLLAAGGGLVTVNGQELKNEEVKKVDFKKGIDGVEVINGTINRTYWLGMPSKKDIESTQPLIMLDGKKISEDRMKKIKADKVKSIKVFSGEGAEKLYGIAGKYGVIVIESKKKED
;
A
#
# COMPACT_ATOMS: atom_id res chain seq x y z
N MET A 1 2.63 -1.19 -15.64
CA MET A 1 2.66 -0.01 -16.51
C MET A 1 3.61 1.00 -15.88
N LYS A 2 4.60 1.47 -16.62
CA LYS A 2 5.48 2.55 -16.18
C LYS A 2 5.22 3.75 -17.06
N ILE A 3 5.14 4.94 -16.47
CA ILE A 3 4.99 6.15 -17.26
C ILE A 3 6.35 6.48 -17.87
N THR A 4 6.35 6.65 -19.18
CA THR A 4 7.52 7.04 -19.96
C THR A 4 7.09 8.11 -20.95
N ILE A 5 7.95 9.09 -21.19
CA ILE A 5 7.73 10.09 -22.23
C ILE A 5 8.71 9.74 -23.36
N PRO A 6 8.25 9.06 -24.42
CA PRO A 6 9.15 8.65 -25.50
C PRO A 6 9.71 9.85 -26.27
N LYS A 7 9.00 10.97 -26.27
CA LYS A 7 9.38 12.21 -26.96
C LYS A 7 9.27 13.40 -25.98
N PRO A 8 10.32 13.67 -25.17
CA PRO A 8 10.29 14.76 -24.21
C PRO A 8 10.20 16.11 -24.93
N CYS A 9 9.38 17.00 -24.38
CA CYS A 9 9.32 18.40 -24.80
C CYS A 9 10.17 19.22 -23.82
N HIS A 10 11.07 20.06 -24.34
CA HIS A 10 11.97 20.88 -23.53
C HIS A 10 11.50 22.34 -23.42
N GLU A 11 10.29 22.63 -23.92
CA GLU A 11 9.71 23.97 -23.85
C GLU A 11 9.36 24.38 -22.42
N ASN A 12 9.44 25.69 -22.18
CA ASN A 12 9.09 26.24 -20.87
C ASN A 12 7.57 26.25 -20.67
N TRP A 13 7.11 25.53 -19.66
CA TRP A 13 5.71 25.45 -19.24
C TRP A 13 5.05 26.82 -19.02
N GLU A 14 5.78 27.77 -18.43
CA GLU A 14 5.22 29.09 -18.12
C GLU A 14 4.94 29.93 -19.37
N ASN A 15 5.62 29.61 -20.48
CA ASN A 15 5.42 30.28 -21.77
C ASN A 15 4.31 29.64 -22.62
N MET A 16 3.67 28.57 -22.13
CA MET A 16 2.57 27.90 -22.84
C MET A 16 1.24 28.63 -22.66
N ILE A 17 0.35 28.47 -23.64
CA ILE A 17 -0.95 29.17 -23.71
C ILE A 17 -1.97 28.41 -22.86
N LEU A 18 -2.80 29.11 -22.08
CA LEU A 18 -3.88 28.49 -21.32
C LEU A 18 -4.88 27.79 -22.27
N ASP A 19 -5.30 26.58 -21.90
CA ASP A 19 -6.26 25.77 -22.63
C ASP A 19 -7.24 25.11 -21.64
N GLU A 20 -8.40 24.65 -22.11
CA GLU A 20 -9.51 24.17 -21.27
C GLU A 20 -9.09 23.08 -20.26
N SER A 21 -8.09 22.28 -20.62
CA SER A 21 -7.67 21.12 -19.85
C SER A 21 -6.18 21.12 -19.45
N GLY A 22 -5.48 22.22 -19.63
CA GLY A 22 -4.04 22.32 -19.36
C GLY A 22 -3.42 23.54 -20.01
N ARG A 23 -2.26 23.36 -20.64
CA ARG A 23 -1.62 24.41 -21.44
C ARG A 23 -1.23 23.89 -22.81
N PHE A 24 -1.54 24.65 -23.85
CA PHE A 24 -1.15 24.33 -25.21
C PHE A 24 0.30 24.72 -25.48
N CYS A 25 1.11 23.75 -25.91
CA CYS A 25 2.47 23.99 -26.36
C CYS A 25 2.48 24.23 -27.88
N PRO A 26 2.85 25.42 -28.37
CA PRO A 26 2.84 25.73 -29.80
C PRO A 26 3.90 24.94 -30.58
N ILE A 27 5.00 24.54 -29.94
CA ILE A 27 6.11 23.85 -30.60
C ILE A 27 5.77 22.39 -30.92
N CYS A 28 5.22 21.65 -29.95
CA CYS A 28 4.81 20.27 -30.17
C CYS A 28 3.34 20.14 -30.62
N SER A 29 2.60 21.26 -30.69
CA SER A 29 1.19 21.33 -31.08
C SER A 29 0.28 20.38 -30.29
N LYS A 30 0.51 20.29 -28.98
CA LYS A 30 -0.27 19.46 -28.06
C LYS A 30 -0.67 20.23 -26.82
N THR A 31 -1.85 19.91 -26.30
CA THR A 31 -2.24 20.29 -24.95
C THR A 31 -1.50 19.43 -23.94
N VAL A 32 -0.71 20.08 -23.09
CA VAL A 32 0.06 19.49 -22.01
C VAL A 32 -0.75 19.60 -20.72
N ARG A 33 -1.12 18.45 -20.16
CA ARG A 33 -1.77 18.36 -18.83
C ARG A 33 -0.74 18.37 -17.72
N ASP A 34 -1.02 19.09 -16.64
CA ASP A 34 -0.12 19.09 -15.47
C ASP A 34 -0.46 17.92 -14.52
N PHE A 35 0.49 17.01 -14.31
CA PHE A 35 0.38 15.90 -13.39
C PHE A 35 1.31 16.04 -12.17
N THR A 36 2.03 17.16 -12.00
CA THR A 36 3.10 17.27 -10.98
C THR A 36 2.60 17.07 -9.54
N ASN A 37 1.32 17.33 -9.29
CA ASN A 37 0.68 17.19 -7.97
C ASN A 37 -0.46 16.15 -7.98
N VAL A 38 -0.49 15.27 -8.97
CA VAL A 38 -1.55 14.27 -9.15
C VAL A 38 -1.13 12.94 -8.52
N SER A 39 -2.07 12.29 -7.82
CA SER A 39 -1.85 10.96 -7.22
C SER A 39 -1.74 9.86 -8.28
N ASP A 40 -1.13 8.72 -7.93
CA ASP A 40 -1.03 7.58 -8.85
C ASP A 40 -2.40 7.09 -9.33
N GLU A 41 -3.41 7.09 -8.47
CA GLU A 41 -4.78 6.68 -8.80
C GLU A 41 -5.40 7.61 -9.86
N GLU A 42 -5.37 8.91 -9.62
CA GLU A 42 -5.89 9.91 -10.56
C GLU A 42 -5.12 9.90 -11.88
N MET A 43 -3.81 9.64 -11.82
CA MET A 43 -2.96 9.53 -12.99
C MET A 43 -3.32 8.31 -13.84
N ILE A 44 -3.55 7.15 -13.23
CA ILE A 44 -4.02 5.94 -13.91
C ILE A 44 -5.37 6.20 -14.60
N ASN A 45 -6.30 6.85 -13.90
CA ASN A 45 -7.64 7.13 -14.44
C ASN A 45 -7.62 8.17 -15.57
N SER A 46 -6.60 9.04 -15.61
CA SER A 46 -6.47 10.10 -16.62
C SER A 46 -5.65 9.67 -17.84
N LEU A 47 -4.81 8.64 -17.71
CA LEU A 47 -3.96 8.13 -18.78
C LEU A 47 -4.71 7.11 -19.63
N ASP A 48 -5.33 7.59 -20.69
CA ASP A 48 -5.97 6.77 -21.71
C ASP A 48 -4.93 6.41 -22.80
N PRO A 49 -4.52 5.14 -22.94
CA PRO A 49 -3.50 4.72 -23.90
C PRO A 49 -3.93 4.90 -25.37
N GLU A 50 -5.24 5.06 -25.64
CA GLU A 50 -5.75 5.32 -26.99
C GLU A 50 -5.67 6.82 -27.35
N LYS A 51 -5.48 7.70 -26.36
CA LYS A 51 -5.33 9.13 -26.57
C LYS A 51 -3.86 9.53 -26.61
N ASN A 52 -3.49 10.31 -27.62
CA ASN A 52 -2.17 10.93 -27.73
C ASN A 52 -2.00 12.08 -26.71
N LEU A 53 -1.99 11.75 -25.42
CA LEU A 53 -1.86 12.70 -24.32
C LEU A 53 -0.42 13.22 -24.19
N CYS A 54 -0.27 14.52 -23.91
CA CYS A 54 0.99 15.10 -23.43
C CYS A 54 0.82 15.51 -21.97
N GLY A 55 1.81 15.22 -21.14
CA GLY A 55 1.74 15.50 -19.71
C GLY A 55 3.06 16.02 -19.16
N ARG A 56 2.95 16.87 -18.15
CA ARG A 56 4.07 17.34 -17.32
C ARG A 56 4.12 16.51 -16.05
N PHE A 57 5.28 15.93 -15.77
CA PHE A 57 5.51 15.07 -14.62
C PHE A 57 6.78 15.50 -13.91
N THR A 58 6.87 15.18 -12.62
CA THR A 58 8.13 15.26 -11.87
C THR A 58 9.00 14.04 -12.15
N ASP A 59 10.31 14.15 -11.93
CA ASP A 59 11.25 13.02 -12.13
C ASP A 59 10.85 11.79 -11.31
N ASN A 60 10.34 12.01 -10.10
CA ASN A 60 9.90 10.94 -9.20
C ASN A 60 8.61 10.24 -9.66
N GLN A 61 7.88 10.76 -10.64
CA GLN A 61 6.69 10.11 -11.23
C GLN A 61 7.04 9.24 -12.44
N MET A 62 8.24 9.39 -13.00
CA MET A 62 8.67 8.73 -14.24
C MET A 62 9.36 7.39 -14.00
N GLY A 63 9.18 6.42 -14.90
CA GLY A 63 9.96 5.17 -14.92
C GLY A 63 9.74 4.22 -13.73
N ARG A 64 8.86 4.58 -12.80
CA ARG A 64 8.50 3.76 -11.63
C ARG A 64 7.18 3.03 -11.84
N ASN A 65 6.96 2.03 -10.99
CA ASN A 65 5.66 1.37 -10.91
C ASN A 65 4.67 2.30 -10.19
N LEU A 66 3.44 2.33 -10.69
CA LEU A 66 2.35 3.06 -10.07
C LEU A 66 1.72 2.22 -8.97
N LYS A 67 1.36 2.88 -7.87
CA LYS A 67 0.76 2.31 -6.66
C LYS A 67 -0.70 2.73 -6.60
N PHE A 68 -1.62 1.79 -6.42
CA PHE A 68 -3.00 2.13 -6.08
C PHE A 68 -3.43 1.39 -4.81
N PRO A 69 -3.93 2.12 -3.79
CA PRO A 69 -4.51 1.48 -2.62
C PRO A 69 -5.88 0.93 -3.00
N VAL A 70 -6.11 -0.36 -2.78
CA VAL A 70 -7.49 -0.89 -2.82
C VAL A 70 -8.07 -0.77 -1.42
N LEU A 71 -8.93 0.23 -1.22
CA LEU A 71 -9.72 0.37 0.01
C LEU A 71 -10.86 -0.65 -0.03
N SER A 72 -10.72 -1.75 0.73
CA SER A 72 -11.84 -2.64 0.98
C SER A 72 -12.78 -1.99 2.00
N LYS A 73 -13.98 -1.57 1.57
CA LYS A 73 -15.02 -1.04 2.47
C LYS A 73 -15.64 -2.22 3.24
N ILE A 74 -15.16 -2.51 4.44
CA ILE A 74 -15.81 -3.48 5.34
C ILE A 74 -16.04 -2.83 6.71
N ALA A 75 -17.21 -3.08 7.28
CA ALA A 75 -17.58 -2.64 8.63
C ALA A 75 -16.71 -3.33 9.67
N LEU A 76 -15.71 -2.62 10.19
CA LEU A 76 -14.87 -3.08 11.31
C LEU A 76 -15.70 -3.08 12.59
N GLY A 77 -15.94 -4.26 13.17
CA GLY A 77 -16.59 -4.40 14.48
C GLY A 77 -15.74 -3.76 15.57
N LEU A 78 -16.29 -2.75 16.25
CA LEU A 78 -15.64 -2.02 17.34
C LEU A 78 -15.42 -2.96 18.54
N LEU A 79 -14.15 -3.21 18.91
CA LEU A 79 -13.81 -3.78 20.21
C LEU A 79 -13.54 -2.65 21.21
N ALA A 80 -14.54 -2.32 22.02
CA ALA A 80 -14.38 -1.47 23.19
C ALA A 80 -13.74 -2.28 24.33
N ALA A 81 -12.41 -2.24 24.44
CA ALA A 81 -11.73 -2.55 25.70
C ALA A 81 -11.56 -1.24 26.48
N GLY A 82 -12.21 -1.15 27.63
CA GLY A 82 -12.50 0.09 28.34
C GLY A 82 -11.30 1.00 28.72
N GLY A 83 -11.62 2.28 28.89
CA GLY A 83 -10.84 3.20 29.72
C GLY A 83 -9.73 4.00 29.04
N GLY A 84 -9.91 4.48 27.81
CA GLY A 84 -9.02 5.46 27.19
C GLY A 84 -9.30 5.66 25.70
N LEU A 85 -9.65 6.89 25.29
CA LEU A 85 -9.97 7.26 23.91
C LEU A 85 -8.70 7.28 23.03
N VAL A 86 -8.28 6.10 22.59
CA VAL A 86 -7.63 5.91 21.29
C VAL A 86 -8.15 4.60 20.71
N THR A 87 -9.21 4.70 19.91
CA THR A 87 -9.73 3.56 19.15
C THR A 87 -8.70 3.17 18.10
N VAL A 88 -7.75 2.32 18.47
CA VAL A 88 -6.81 1.71 17.52
C VAL A 88 -7.59 0.65 16.74
N ASN A 89 -7.84 0.90 15.45
CA ASN A 89 -8.47 -0.07 14.55
C ASN A 89 -7.55 -1.28 14.37
N GLY A 90 -7.73 -2.28 15.25
CA GLY A 90 -7.00 -3.53 15.22
C GLY A 90 -7.92 -4.72 15.41
N GLN A 91 -7.69 -5.78 14.64
CA GLN A 91 -8.37 -7.05 14.81
C GLN A 91 -7.42 -8.06 15.46
N GLU A 92 -7.89 -8.76 16.48
CA GLU A 92 -7.13 -9.79 17.17
C GLU A 92 -7.77 -11.16 16.93
N LEU A 93 -6.97 -12.13 16.50
CA LEU A 93 -7.35 -13.53 16.34
C LEU A 93 -6.75 -14.36 17.48
N LYS A 94 -7.57 -15.20 18.10
CA LYS A 94 -7.15 -16.11 19.18
C LYS A 94 -7.59 -17.54 18.91
N ASN A 95 -6.92 -18.49 19.55
CA ASN A 95 -7.37 -19.88 19.67
C ASN A 95 -7.74 -20.54 18.31
N GLU A 96 -9.00 -20.91 18.12
CA GLU A 96 -9.47 -21.62 16.94
C GLU A 96 -9.38 -20.81 15.65
N GLU A 97 -9.43 -19.47 15.74
CA GLU A 97 -9.29 -18.59 14.59
C GLU A 97 -7.87 -18.61 14.04
N VAL A 98 -6.86 -18.75 14.92
CA VAL A 98 -5.46 -18.90 14.52
C VAL A 98 -5.24 -20.20 13.76
N LYS A 99 -5.99 -21.27 14.09
CA LYS A 99 -5.89 -22.55 13.37
C LYS A 99 -6.37 -22.47 11.92
N LYS A 100 -7.23 -21.49 11.59
CA LYS A 100 -7.72 -21.25 10.24
C LYS A 100 -6.70 -20.49 9.37
N VAL A 101 -5.64 -19.95 9.97
CA VAL A 101 -4.60 -19.20 9.25
C VAL A 101 -3.63 -20.17 8.58
N ASP A 102 -3.52 -20.05 7.27
CA ASP A 102 -2.55 -20.81 6.49
C ASP A 102 -1.23 -20.04 6.36
N PHE A 103 -0.36 -20.17 7.36
CA PHE A 103 0.94 -19.49 7.38
C PHE A 103 1.78 -19.75 6.12
N LYS A 104 1.60 -20.88 5.42
CA LYS A 104 2.37 -21.18 4.20
C LYS A 104 2.09 -20.17 3.07
N LYS A 105 0.91 -19.56 3.07
CA LYS A 105 0.52 -18.48 2.16
C LYS A 105 1.04 -17.10 2.60
N GLY A 106 1.80 -17.02 3.70
CA GLY A 106 2.37 -15.77 4.21
C GLY A 106 1.28 -14.78 4.63
N ILE A 107 1.39 -13.54 4.15
CA ILE A 107 0.42 -12.47 4.43
C ILE A 107 -0.97 -12.83 3.87
N ASP A 108 -1.02 -13.52 2.72
CA ASP A 108 -2.27 -13.91 2.05
C ASP A 108 -3.00 -15.05 2.78
N GLY A 109 -2.32 -15.73 3.70
CA GLY A 109 -2.87 -16.82 4.51
C GLY A 109 -3.71 -16.39 5.69
N VAL A 110 -3.73 -15.09 6.01
CA VAL A 110 -4.57 -14.53 7.04
C VAL A 110 -5.79 -13.92 6.32
N GLU A 111 -6.91 -14.63 6.25
CA GLU A 111 -8.10 -14.15 5.50
C GLU A 111 -8.61 -12.79 5.98
N VAL A 112 -8.43 -12.49 7.27
CA VAL A 112 -8.68 -11.17 7.87
C VAL A 112 -7.86 -10.06 7.20
N ILE A 113 -6.67 -10.38 6.70
CA ILE A 113 -5.80 -9.43 5.99
C ILE A 113 -6.32 -9.12 4.58
N ASN A 114 -7.04 -10.04 3.94
CA ASN A 114 -7.63 -9.77 2.62
C ASN A 114 -8.68 -8.65 2.64
N GLY A 115 -9.19 -8.25 3.83
CA GLY A 115 -10.19 -7.19 3.98
C GLY A 115 -9.74 -5.95 4.77
N THR A 116 -8.61 -5.97 5.49
CA THR A 116 -8.28 -4.93 6.50
C THR A 116 -6.96 -4.21 6.27
N ILE A 117 -6.00 -4.79 5.53
CA ILE A 117 -4.72 -4.12 5.27
C ILE A 117 -4.73 -3.49 3.88
N ASN A 118 -4.32 -2.22 3.79
CA ASN A 118 -4.11 -1.52 2.51
C ASN A 118 -3.08 -2.29 1.66
N ARG A 119 -3.54 -3.19 0.79
CA ARG A 119 -2.67 -3.77 -0.22
C ARG A 119 -2.40 -2.71 -1.28
N THR A 120 -1.13 -2.35 -1.40
CA THR A 120 -0.67 -1.57 -2.55
C THR A 120 -0.57 -2.51 -3.73
N TYR A 121 -1.45 -2.33 -4.71
CA TYR A 121 -1.30 -2.99 -5.98
C TYR A 121 -0.34 -2.18 -6.85
N TRP A 122 0.45 -2.92 -7.62
CA TRP A 122 1.46 -2.35 -8.49
C TRP A 122 1.05 -2.57 -9.94
N LEU A 123 0.89 -1.49 -10.69
CA LEU A 123 0.84 -1.62 -12.14
C LEU A 123 2.28 -1.74 -12.66
N GLY A 124 2.70 -2.94 -13.03
CA GLY A 124 4.04 -3.23 -13.57
C GLY A 124 4.74 -4.35 -12.81
N MET A 125 6.06 -4.41 -12.93
CA MET A 125 6.88 -5.39 -12.20
C MET A 125 7.65 -4.64 -11.11
N PRO A 126 7.16 -4.64 -9.85
CA PRO A 126 7.88 -4.05 -8.71
C PRO A 126 9.17 -4.83 -8.42
N SER A 127 10.20 -4.11 -7.99
CA SER A 127 11.41 -4.74 -7.47
C SER A 127 11.15 -5.39 -6.11
N LYS A 128 12.04 -6.28 -5.66
CA LYS A 128 11.96 -6.85 -4.30
C LYS A 128 11.89 -5.77 -3.21
N LYS A 129 12.68 -4.70 -3.37
CA LYS A 129 12.70 -3.55 -2.45
C LYS A 129 11.36 -2.80 -2.44
N ASP A 130 10.73 -2.64 -3.62
CA ASP A 130 9.41 -2.02 -3.73
C ASP A 130 8.36 -2.83 -2.96
N ILE A 131 8.34 -4.16 -3.18
CA ILE A 131 7.46 -5.10 -2.47
C ILE A 131 7.70 -5.00 -0.96
N GLU A 132 8.94 -5.17 -0.49
CA GLU A 132 9.28 -5.11 0.95
C GLU A 132 8.92 -3.77 1.61
N SER A 133 9.03 -2.66 0.87
CA SER A 133 8.70 -1.31 1.39
C SER A 133 7.21 -0.99 1.43
N THR A 134 6.37 -1.84 0.83
CA THR A 134 4.91 -1.66 0.73
C THR A 134 4.12 -2.83 1.31
N GLN A 135 4.81 -3.75 1.99
CA GLN A 135 4.21 -4.82 2.75
C GLN A 135 4.03 -4.40 4.23
N PRO A 136 3.02 -4.96 4.92
CA PRO A 136 2.86 -4.77 6.35
C PRO A 136 4.10 -5.21 7.13
N LEU A 137 4.38 -4.51 8.22
CA LEU A 137 5.43 -4.90 9.16
C LEU A 137 5.02 -6.20 9.88
N ILE A 138 5.83 -7.24 9.79
CA ILE A 138 5.58 -8.52 10.48
C ILE A 138 6.46 -8.62 11.71
N MET A 139 5.85 -8.90 12.86
CA MET A 139 6.51 -9.06 14.14
C MET A 139 6.18 -10.42 14.75
N LEU A 140 7.18 -11.09 15.31
CA LEU A 140 7.02 -12.29 16.14
C LEU A 140 7.65 -12.01 17.50
N ASP A 141 6.83 -12.08 18.56
CA ASP A 141 7.27 -11.85 19.95
C ASP A 141 8.05 -10.53 20.11
N GLY A 142 7.54 -9.46 19.49
CA GLY A 142 8.13 -8.12 19.52
C GLY A 142 9.31 -7.89 18.56
N LYS A 143 9.76 -8.91 17.81
CA LYS A 143 10.89 -8.78 16.86
C LYS A 143 10.40 -8.79 15.41
N LYS A 144 10.91 -7.87 14.59
CA LYS A 144 10.65 -7.86 13.14
C LYS A 144 11.13 -9.15 12.48
N ILE A 145 10.31 -9.73 11.62
CA ILE A 145 10.63 -10.93 10.83
C ILE A 145 10.29 -10.73 9.35
N SER A 146 10.87 -11.55 8.48
CA SER A 146 10.49 -11.61 7.07
C SER A 146 9.24 -12.47 6.86
N GLU A 147 8.56 -12.28 5.74
CA GLU A 147 7.45 -13.13 5.31
C GLU A 147 7.90 -14.61 5.17
N ASP A 148 9.11 -14.85 4.66
CA ASP A 148 9.67 -16.22 4.56
C ASP A 148 9.82 -16.90 5.92
N ARG A 149 10.11 -16.12 6.97
CA ARG A 149 10.15 -16.63 8.34
C ARG A 149 8.74 -16.88 8.87
N MET A 150 7.79 -16.00 8.57
CA MET A 150 6.37 -16.19 8.90
C MET A 150 5.82 -17.48 8.28
N LYS A 151 6.16 -17.78 7.02
CA LYS A 151 5.74 -18.99 6.30
C LYS A 151 6.15 -20.31 6.97
N LYS A 152 7.18 -20.26 7.82
CA LYS A 152 7.72 -21.42 8.55
C LYS A 152 7.10 -21.57 9.94
N ILE A 153 6.24 -20.66 10.38
CA ILE A 153 5.55 -20.73 11.67
C ILE A 153 4.45 -21.79 11.57
N LYS A 154 4.33 -22.63 12.60
CA LYS A 154 3.23 -23.58 12.73
C LYS A 154 2.12 -22.97 13.57
N ALA A 155 0.87 -23.08 13.10
CA ALA A 155 -0.30 -22.45 13.75
C ALA A 155 -0.54 -22.94 15.18
N ASP A 156 -0.21 -24.20 15.48
CA ASP A 156 -0.31 -24.80 16.81
C ASP A 156 0.56 -24.12 17.87
N LYS A 157 1.66 -23.47 17.45
CA LYS A 157 2.60 -22.73 18.31
C LYS A 157 2.26 -21.25 18.46
N VAL A 158 1.22 -20.76 17.78
CA VAL A 158 0.80 -19.36 17.84
C VAL A 158 -0.32 -19.19 18.87
N LYS A 159 -0.19 -18.19 19.72
CA LYS A 159 -1.16 -17.83 20.75
C LYS A 159 -2.21 -16.87 20.20
N SER A 160 -1.76 -15.80 19.55
CA SER A 160 -2.60 -14.78 18.97
C SER A 160 -1.93 -14.10 17.78
N ILE A 161 -2.75 -13.49 16.94
CA ILE A 161 -2.31 -12.62 15.84
C ILE A 161 -3.10 -11.32 15.96
N LYS A 162 -2.41 -10.19 16.07
CA LYS A 162 -3.02 -8.86 16.05
C LYS A 162 -2.66 -8.17 14.74
N VAL A 163 -3.65 -7.63 14.06
CA VAL A 163 -3.48 -6.89 12.82
C VAL A 163 -3.90 -5.45 13.06
N PHE A 164 -2.98 -4.51 12.85
CA PHE A 164 -3.22 -3.07 12.88
C PHE A 164 -3.21 -2.53 11.46
N SER A 165 -4.15 -1.63 11.14
CA SER A 165 -4.28 -1.04 9.80
C SER A 165 -4.42 0.48 9.84
N GLY A 166 -4.11 1.12 8.72
CA GLY A 166 -4.28 2.56 8.51
C GLY A 166 -3.59 3.42 9.57
N GLU A 167 -4.27 4.48 9.98
CA GLU A 167 -3.76 5.46 10.96
C GLU A 167 -3.43 4.83 12.33
N GLY A 168 -4.15 3.79 12.74
CA GLY A 168 -3.89 3.09 14.00
C GLY A 168 -2.53 2.39 14.02
N ALA A 169 -2.10 1.84 12.88
CA ALA A 169 -0.79 1.23 12.72
C ALA A 169 0.32 2.28 12.70
N GLU A 170 0.14 3.38 11.96
CA GLU A 170 1.11 4.48 11.92
C GLU A 170 1.31 5.13 13.29
N LYS A 171 0.23 5.30 14.07
CA LYS A 171 0.30 5.87 15.41
C LYS A 171 1.13 5.02 16.38
N LEU A 172 1.05 3.69 16.25
CA LEU A 172 1.75 2.76 17.14
C LEU A 172 3.17 2.42 16.67
N TYR A 173 3.40 2.39 15.36
CA TYR A 173 4.65 1.88 14.77
C TYR A 173 5.36 2.88 13.84
N GLY A 174 4.88 4.12 13.78
CA GLY A 174 5.42 5.20 12.95
C GLY A 174 5.25 4.90 11.45
N ILE A 175 6.13 5.50 10.64
CA ILE A 175 6.14 5.35 9.17
C ILE A 175 6.21 3.87 8.74
N ALA A 176 6.84 3.01 9.53
CA ALA A 176 6.91 1.57 9.26
C ALA A 176 5.53 0.88 9.33
N GLY A 177 4.57 1.45 10.06
CA GLY A 177 3.20 0.96 10.17
C GLY A 177 2.27 1.42 9.05
N LYS A 178 2.73 2.25 8.11
CA LYS A 178 1.92 2.83 7.02
C LYS A 178 1.17 1.79 6.17
N TYR A 179 1.78 0.63 5.97
CA TYR A 179 1.20 -0.48 5.22
C TYR A 179 0.58 -1.56 6.11
N GLY A 180 0.31 -1.22 7.38
CA GLY A 180 -0.21 -2.12 8.41
C GLY A 180 0.88 -2.85 9.20
N VAL A 181 0.49 -3.44 10.33
CA VAL A 181 1.38 -4.25 11.18
C VAL A 181 0.68 -5.54 11.60
N ILE A 182 1.39 -6.66 11.47
CA ILE A 182 0.97 -7.99 11.90
C ILE A 182 1.86 -8.39 13.08
N VAL A 183 1.27 -8.53 14.26
CA VAL A 183 1.95 -8.96 15.48
C VAL A 183 1.52 -10.37 15.82
N ILE A 184 2.47 -11.29 15.78
CA ILE A 184 2.29 -12.70 16.11
C ILE A 184 2.90 -12.92 17.50
N GLU A 185 2.10 -13.47 18.42
CA GLU A 185 2.57 -13.91 19.74
C GLU A 185 2.61 -15.44 19.78
N SER A 186 3.74 -16.01 20.21
CA SER A 186 3.86 -17.46 20.39
C SER A 186 3.21 -17.92 21.71
N LYS A 187 2.81 -19.19 21.76
CA LYS A 187 2.44 -19.82 23.04
C LYS A 187 3.70 -19.93 23.89
N LYS A 188 3.63 -19.45 25.13
CA LYS A 188 4.70 -19.73 26.11
C LYS A 188 4.83 -21.25 26.22
N LYS A 189 6.06 -21.77 26.27
CA LYS A 189 6.25 -23.14 26.71
C LYS A 189 5.72 -23.21 28.15
N GLU A 190 4.81 -24.14 28.41
CA GLU A 190 4.61 -24.63 29.76
C GLU A 190 5.90 -25.38 30.09
N ASP A 191 6.66 -24.85 31.05
CA ASP A 191 7.84 -25.50 31.62
C ASP A 191 7.43 -26.68 32.51
#